data_AF-A0A7V5K7B2-F1
#
_entry.id   AF-A0A7V5K7B2-F1
#
_cell.length_a   1.000
_cell.length_b   1.000
_cell.length_c   1.000
_cell.angle_alpha   90.00
_cell.angle_beta   90.00
_cell.angle_gamma   90.00
#
_symmetry.space_group_name_H-M   'P 1'
#
loop_
_entity.id
_entity.type
_entity.pdbx_description
1 polymer ?
#
loop_
_entity_poly.entity_id
_entity_poly.type
_entity_poly.pdbx_seq_one_letter_code
_entity_poly.pdbx_strand_id
1 'polypeptide(L)'
;GGLGHCSGGQRQFVPALARAAAAVGVDALFLEVHPDPDAALCDGPNSLPMAGLKGLLREIVEIDALTRQHFHGRGGTPQACGGQRQKGS
;
A
#
# COMPACT_ATOMS: atom_id res chain seq x y z
N GLY A 1 -3.08 -18.82 -18.11
CA GLY A 1 -3.33 -17.39 -17.80
C GLY A 1 -3.93 -16.72 -19.01
N GLY A 2 -4.64 -15.59 -18.87
CA GLY A 2 -5.52 -14.97 -19.89
C GLY A 2 -4.95 -14.63 -21.27
N LEU A 3 -3.73 -15.05 -21.62
CA LEU A 3 -3.14 -15.00 -22.97
C LEU A 3 -2.40 -16.30 -23.32
N GLY A 4 -2.98 -17.47 -23.03
CA GLY A 4 -2.49 -18.79 -23.49
C GLY A 4 -1.22 -19.30 -22.81
N HIS A 5 -0.14 -18.50 -22.77
CA HIS A 5 1.20 -18.88 -22.29
C HIS A 5 1.76 -17.99 -21.16
N CYS A 6 1.09 -16.89 -20.81
CA CYS A 6 1.45 -16.01 -19.68
C CYS A 6 0.19 -15.52 -18.95
N SER A 7 0.31 -15.17 -17.66
CA SER A 7 -0.76 -14.43 -16.99
C SER A 7 -0.78 -13.00 -17.57
N GLY A 8 -1.93 -12.58 -18.10
CA GLY A 8 -2.11 -11.21 -18.55
C GLY A 8 -2.22 -10.33 -17.31
N GLY A 9 -1.23 -9.46 -17.11
CA GLY A 9 -1.16 -8.53 -15.99
C GLY A 9 -1.55 -7.12 -16.40
N GLN A 10 -2.40 -6.45 -15.62
CA GLN A 10 -2.73 -5.03 -15.82
C GLN A 10 -2.03 -4.19 -14.74
N ARG A 11 -0.70 -4.06 -14.85
CA ARG A 11 0.14 -3.33 -13.88
C ARG A 11 -0.35 -1.91 -13.58
N GLN A 12 -1.05 -1.27 -14.52
CA GLN A 12 -1.64 0.06 -14.32
C GLN A 12 -2.63 0.15 -13.16
N PHE A 13 -3.23 -0.97 -12.74
CA PHE A 13 -4.17 -1.00 -11.61
C PHE A 13 -3.52 -1.26 -10.26
N VAL A 14 -2.27 -1.73 -10.23
CA VAL A 14 -1.57 -2.07 -8.97
C VAL A 14 -1.55 -0.89 -7.99
N PRO A 15 -1.23 0.36 -8.40
CA PRO A 15 -1.26 1.50 -7.47
C PRO A 15 -2.64 1.74 -6.85
N ALA A 16 -3.71 1.63 -7.64
CA ALA A 16 -5.07 1.84 -7.17
C ALA A 16 -5.50 0.75 -6.18
N LEU A 17 -5.22 -0.52 -6.50
CA LEU A 17 -5.53 -1.66 -5.63
C LEU A 17 -4.74 -1.62 -4.32
N ALA A 18 -3.46 -1.25 -4.37
CA ALA A 18 -2.62 -1.13 -3.18
C ALA A 18 -3.13 -0.05 -2.21
N ARG A 19 -3.53 1.12 -2.74
CA ARG A 19 -4.17 2.18 -1.94
C ARG A 19 -5.52 1.74 -1.37
N ALA A 20 -6.33 1.03 -2.15
CA ALA A 20 -7.61 0.51 -1.67
C ALA A 20 -7.42 -0.49 -0.52
N ALA A 21 -6.46 -1.41 -0.63
CA ALA A 21 -6.13 -2.35 0.43
C ALA A 21 -5.62 -1.64 1.70
N ALA A 22 -4.77 -0.61 1.56
CA ALA A 22 -4.34 0.22 2.68
C ALA A 22 -5.51 0.96 3.36
N ALA A 23 -6.52 1.40 2.59
CA ALA A 23 -7.72 2.04 3.13
C ALA A 23 -8.65 1.05 3.86
N VAL A 24 -8.67 -0.22 3.42
CA VAL A 24 -9.42 -1.30 4.09
C VAL A 24 -8.78 -1.68 5.43
N GLY A 25 -7.46 -1.53 5.56
CA GLY A 25 -6.71 -1.83 6.79
C GLY A 25 -6.14 -3.23 6.84
N VAL A 26 -5.40 -3.62 5.79
CA VAL A 26 -4.64 -4.88 5.76
C VAL A 26 -3.35 -4.80 6.58
N ASP A 27 -2.87 -5.94 7.07
CA ASP A 27 -1.60 -6.00 7.80
C ASP A 27 -0.37 -5.98 6.88
N ALA A 28 -0.50 -6.48 5.66
CA ALA A 28 0.60 -6.58 4.71
C ALA A 28 0.15 -6.48 3.25
N LEU A 29 1.05 -5.97 2.40
CA LEU A 29 0.95 -5.97 0.94
C LEU A 29 2.13 -6.73 0.36
N PHE A 30 1.87 -7.54 -0.66
CA PHE A 30 2.90 -8.21 -1.46
C PHE A 30 2.94 -7.59 -2.86
N LEU A 31 4.11 -7.09 -3.26
CA LEU A 31 4.31 -6.40 -4.54
C LEU A 31 5.56 -6.98 -5.23
N GLU A 32 5.42 -7.33 -6.50
CA GLU A 32 6.55 -7.69 -7.36
C GLU A 32 7.10 -6.43 -8.04
N VAL A 33 8.42 -6.26 -8.02
CA VAL A 33 9.09 -5.06 -8.52
C VAL A 33 10.28 -5.49 -9.37
N HIS A 34 10.44 -4.85 -10.53
CA HIS A 34 11.60 -5.05 -11.38
C HIS A 34 12.16 -3.71 -11.85
N PRO A 35 13.50 -3.53 -11.92
CA PRO A 35 14.12 -2.32 -12.47
C PRO A 35 13.70 -2.04 -13.92
N ASP A 36 13.54 -3.11 -14.69
CA ASP A 36 13.07 -3.10 -16.09
C ASP A 36 11.99 -4.19 -16.29
N PRO A 37 10.71 -3.90 -16.02
CA PRO A 37 9.64 -4.89 -16.07
C PRO A 37 9.49 -5.61 -17.41
N ASP A 38 9.99 -5.01 -18.50
CA ASP A 38 9.86 -5.56 -19.85
C ASP A 38 11.00 -6.55 -20.16
N ALA A 39 12.08 -6.53 -19.38
CA ALA A 39 13.16 -7.51 -19.40
C ALA A 39 13.01 -8.62 -18.33
N ALA A 40 11.92 -8.64 -17.57
CA ALA A 40 11.70 -9.64 -16.53
C ALA A 40 11.47 -11.03 -17.14
N LEU A 41 12.27 -12.01 -16.72
CA LEU A 41 12.26 -13.39 -17.23
C LEU A 41 10.99 -14.18 -16.82
N CYS A 42 10.29 -13.73 -15.78
CA CYS A 42 9.06 -14.28 -15.25
C CYS A 42 8.26 -13.10 -14.65
N ASP A 43 6.96 -12.98 -14.94
CA ASP A 43 6.04 -11.99 -14.36
C ASP A 43 6.29 -10.49 -14.66
N GLY A 44 6.95 -10.20 -15.78
CA GLY A 44 7.08 -8.84 -16.30
C GLY A 44 5.77 -8.04 -16.38
N PRO A 45 4.65 -8.58 -16.91
CA PRO A 45 3.39 -7.84 -17.02
C PRO A 45 2.81 -7.32 -15.69
N ASN A 46 3.12 -7.97 -14.56
CA ASN A 46 2.65 -7.58 -13.22
C ASN A 46 3.68 -6.82 -12.39
N SER A 47 4.96 -6.90 -12.74
CA SER A 47 6.03 -6.22 -12.01
C SER A 47 5.93 -4.70 -12.12
N LEU A 48 5.98 -4.03 -10.96
CA LEU A 48 6.04 -2.57 -10.90
C LEU A 48 7.43 -2.06 -11.30
N PRO A 49 7.52 -0.93 -12.03
CA PRO A 49 8.79 -0.27 -12.29
C PRO A 49 9.34 0.33 -10.99
N MET A 50 10.63 0.07 -10.73
CA MET A 50 11.30 0.52 -9.50
C MET A 50 11.27 2.05 -9.30
N ALA A 51 11.24 2.82 -10.39
CA ALA A 51 11.21 4.29 -10.36
C ALA A 51 9.96 4.87 -9.65
N GLY A 52 8.82 4.17 -9.67
CA GLY A 52 7.56 4.61 -9.06
C GLY A 52 7.30 4.07 -7.66
N LEU A 53 8.05 3.04 -7.24
CA LEU A 53 7.76 2.30 -6.01
C LEU A 53 7.81 3.19 -4.76
N LYS A 54 8.82 4.06 -4.65
CA LYS A 54 9.01 4.92 -3.47
C LYS A 54 7.83 5.88 -3.26
N GLY A 55 7.29 6.44 -4.35
CA GLY A 55 6.12 7.32 -4.30
C GLY A 55 4.87 6.56 -3.85
N LEU A 56 4.63 5.41 -4.46
CA LEU A 56 3.50 4.54 -4.11
C LEU A 56 3.55 4.08 -2.65
N LEU A 57 4.71 3.65 -2.15
CA LEU A 57 4.87 3.23 -0.77
C LEU A 57 4.60 4.38 0.22
N ARG A 58 4.98 5.61 -0.12
CA ARG A 58 4.68 6.78 0.71
C ARG A 58 3.17 7.00 0.81
N GLU A 59 2.46 6.99 -0.31
CA GLU A 59 0.99 7.11 -0.33
C GLU A 59 0.31 6.00 0.50
N ILE A 60 0.78 4.75 0.36
CA ILE A 60 0.26 3.61 1.11
C ILE A 60 0.44 3.80 2.62
N VAL A 61 1.62 4.23 3.06
CA VAL A 61 1.91 4.45 4.49
C VAL A 61 1.06 5.59 5.05
N GLU A 62 0.86 6.67 4.29
CA GLU A 62 -0.01 7.77 4.70
C GLU A 62 -1.47 7.33 4.86
N ILE A 63 -1.98 6.53 3.91
CA ILE A 63 -3.32 5.95 4.00
C ILE A 63 -3.42 4.99 5.18
N ASP A 64 -2.49 4.05 5.33
CA ASP A 64 -2.49 3.08 6.45
C ASP A 64 -2.46 3.77 7.81
N ALA A 65 -1.67 4.83 7.98
CA ALA A 65 -1.63 5.61 9.21
C ALA A 65 -3.00 6.24 9.53
N LEU A 66 -3.67 6.82 8.54
CA LEU A 66 -5.02 7.37 8.70
C LEU A 66 -6.03 6.27 8.99
N THR A 67 -5.97 5.16 8.27
CA THR A 67 -6.82 3.98 8.46
C THR A 67 -6.71 3.49 9.90
N ARG A 68 -5.48 3.28 10.40
CA ARG A 68 -5.23 2.85 11.77
C ARG A 68 -5.77 3.84 12.80
N GLN A 69 -5.67 5.14 12.58
CA GLN A 69 -6.26 6.13 13.51
C GLN A 69 -7.77 5.95 13.67
N HIS A 70 -8.47 5.56 12.60
CA HIS A 70 -9.93 5.33 12.63
C HIS A 70 -10.30 3.94 13.19
N PHE A 71 -9.51 2.91 12.88
CA PHE A 71 -9.78 1.54 13.35
C PHE A 71 -9.35 1.31 14.82
N HIS A 72 -8.41 2.09 15.35
CA HIS A 72 -8.05 2.07 16.79
C HIS A 72 -9.19 2.52 17.72
N GLY A 73 -10.37 2.89 17.19
CA GLY A 73 -11.59 3.10 17.97
C GLY A 73 -12.35 1.81 18.36
N ARG A 74 -11.96 0.60 17.91
CA ARG A 74 -12.69 -0.65 18.19
C ARG A 74 -11.89 -1.82 18.79
N GLY A 75 -10.66 -1.63 19.25
CA GLY A 75 -10.01 -2.59 20.15
C GLY A 75 -8.49 -2.70 20.02
N GLY A 76 -7.77 -2.39 21.10
CA GLY A 76 -6.35 -2.68 21.28
C GLY A 76 -5.44 -1.45 21.31
N THR A 77 -5.25 -0.87 22.49
CA THR A 77 -4.44 0.32 22.87
C THR A 77 -2.91 0.22 22.62
N PRO A 78 -2.09 1.30 22.74
CA PRO A 78 -2.42 2.60 23.35
C PRO A 78 -2.16 3.83 22.49
N GLN A 79 -3.10 4.77 22.64
CA GLN A 79 -2.96 6.18 22.33
C GLN A 79 -1.68 6.75 22.98
N ALA A 80 -0.76 7.23 22.14
CA ALA A 80 0.30 8.10 22.62
C ALA A 80 -0.36 9.36 23.18
N CYS A 81 -0.24 9.52 24.50
CA CYS A 81 -0.77 10.63 25.27
C CYS A 81 -0.12 11.95 24.81
N GLY A 82 -0.76 12.66 23.89
CA GLY A 82 -0.45 14.06 23.57
C GLY A 82 -1.25 14.97 24.50
N GLY A 83 -0.67 15.33 25.64
CA GLY A 83 -1.32 16.14 26.67
C GLY A 83 -1.65 17.55 26.19
N GLN A 84 -2.93 17.82 25.92
CA GLN A 84 -3.46 19.17 25.93
C GLN A 84 -3.85 19.54 27.36
N ARG A 85 -2.91 20.15 28.10
CA ARG A 85 -3.22 20.92 29.31
C ARG A 85 -3.96 22.19 28.88
N GLN A 86 -5.29 22.18 28.93
CA GLN A 86 -6.05 23.43 29.01
C GLN A 86 -5.85 24.02 30.40
N LYS A 87 -5.02 25.06 30.52
CA LYS A 87 -5.01 25.93 31.71
C LYS A 87 -6.24 26.84 31.60
N GLY A 88 -7.28 26.51 32.36
CA GLY A 88 -8.32 27.47 32.69
C GLY A 88 -7.77 28.49 33.68
N SER A 89 -7.92 29.78 33.35
CA SER A 89 -8.08 30.89 34.26
C SER A 89 -8.93 31.95 33.57
#